data_AF-A0A1G2UV34-F1
#
_entry.id   AF-A0A1G2UV34-F1
#
_cell.length_a   1.000
_cell.length_b   1.000
_cell.length_c   1.000
_cell.angle_alpha   90.00
_cell.angle_beta   90.00
_cell.angle_gamma   90.00
#
_symmetry.space_group_name_H-M   'P 1'
#
loop_
_entity.id
_entity.type
_entity.pdbx_description
1 polymer ?
#
loop_
_entity_poly.entity_id
_entity_poly.type
_entity_poly.pdbx_seq_one_letter_code
_entity_poly.pdbx_strand_id
1 'polypeptide(L)'
;MGLDAQNQGAGLPQDKGVGFIAEEVLVDILRNRLPDMSVRLSTSGEDSGLEQIGRGDQIDTVAYLKDRPAMTMQITTARDKRVRDEKIKSLRDRPFVRLDEMGLKDTAIPKTLVWMDPEKVLAFVNSGDPSITESLLDEVFMGIINSLKFDLAMTKNPAEQQHIMMLLQLFEQKTNPN
;
A
#
# COMPACT_ATOMS: atom_id res chain seq x y z
N MET A 1 -37.32 -20.41 -25.35
CA MET A 1 -36.04 -20.97 -25.86
C MET A 1 -35.41 -19.87 -26.70
N GLY A 2 -34.28 -19.26 -26.37
CA GLY A 2 -33.40 -19.31 -25.20
C GLY A 2 -32.81 -17.91 -25.00
N LEU A 3 -32.49 -17.58 -23.75
CA LEU A 3 -31.72 -16.41 -23.36
C LEU A 3 -30.25 -16.74 -23.60
N ASP A 4 -29.62 -16.10 -24.58
CA ASP A 4 -28.17 -16.19 -24.74
C ASP A 4 -27.50 -15.24 -23.76
N ALA A 5 -27.32 -15.75 -22.54
CA ALA A 5 -26.28 -15.29 -21.65
C ALA A 5 -24.93 -15.78 -22.17
N GLN A 6 -23.99 -14.86 -22.38
CA GLN A 6 -22.68 -14.83 -21.71
C GLN A 6 -21.76 -13.85 -22.43
N ASN A 7 -21.86 -12.60 -21.97
CA ASN A 7 -20.80 -11.62 -22.06
C ASN A 7 -19.69 -12.07 -21.09
N GLN A 8 -18.81 -12.99 -21.53
CA GLN A 8 -17.65 -13.44 -20.77
C GLN A 8 -16.38 -12.90 -21.43
N GLY A 9 -15.56 -12.24 -20.62
CA GLY A 9 -14.24 -11.75 -21.01
C GLY A 9 -14.21 -10.25 -21.31
N ALA A 10 -14.57 -9.42 -20.33
CA ALA A 10 -13.96 -8.10 -20.26
C ALA A 10 -12.46 -8.32 -19.98
N GLY A 11 -11.70 -8.55 -21.05
CA GLY A 11 -10.25 -8.64 -20.99
C GLY A 11 -9.71 -7.35 -20.40
N LEU A 12 -8.84 -7.50 -19.41
CA LEU A 12 -8.08 -6.38 -18.86
C LEU A 12 -7.38 -5.64 -20.01
N PRO A 13 -7.32 -4.29 -19.98
CA PRO A 13 -6.57 -3.54 -20.98
C PRO A 13 -5.11 -4.02 -21.00
N GLN A 14 -4.66 -4.55 -22.14
CA GLN A 14 -3.34 -5.15 -22.35
C GLN A 14 -2.16 -4.15 -22.21
N ASP A 15 -2.44 -2.87 -21.96
CA ASP A 15 -1.45 -1.79 -22.02
C ASP A 15 -1.00 -1.25 -20.64
N LYS A 16 -1.57 -1.73 -19.53
CA LYS A 16 -1.15 -1.30 -18.18
C LYS A 16 -0.19 -2.33 -17.57
N GLY A 17 0.99 -1.88 -17.16
CA GLY A 17 1.97 -2.74 -16.47
C GLY A 17 1.40 -3.28 -15.14
N VAL A 18 1.90 -4.44 -14.70
CA VAL A 18 1.43 -5.15 -13.48
C VAL A 18 1.48 -4.28 -12.22
N GLY A 19 2.34 -3.25 -12.18
CA GLY A 19 2.39 -2.27 -11.10
C GLY A 19 1.06 -1.54 -10.87
N PHE A 20 0.46 -0.97 -11.91
CA PHE A 20 -0.80 -0.25 -11.80
C PHE A 20 -1.95 -1.17 -11.36
N ILE A 21 -1.97 -2.40 -11.85
CA ILE A 21 -2.97 -3.40 -11.44
C ILE A 21 -2.81 -3.73 -9.96
N ALA A 22 -1.56 -3.87 -9.47
CA ALA A 22 -1.30 -4.16 -8.07
C ALA A 22 -1.75 -3.03 -7.13
N GLU A 23 -1.68 -1.77 -7.57
CA GLU A 23 -2.21 -0.63 -6.81
C GLU A 23 -3.72 -0.74 -6.57
N GLU A 24 -4.49 -1.04 -7.63
CA GLU A 24 -5.94 -1.24 -7.53
C GLU A 24 -6.28 -2.43 -6.62
N VAL A 25 -5.56 -3.55 -6.78
CA VAL A 25 -5.74 -4.75 -5.94
C VAL A 25 -5.45 -4.45 -4.47
N LEU A 26 -4.41 -3.69 -4.16
CA LEU A 26 -4.10 -3.30 -2.78
C LEU A 26 -5.21 -2.43 -2.17
N VAL A 27 -5.74 -1.47 -2.93
CA VAL A 27 -6.86 -0.62 -2.47
C VAL A 27 -8.07 -1.49 -2.13
N ASP A 28 -8.41 -2.46 -2.98
CA ASP A 28 -9.53 -3.37 -2.77
C ASP A 28 -9.31 -4.28 -1.55
N ILE A 29 -8.11 -4.85 -1.38
CA ILE A 29 -7.74 -5.66 -0.21
C ILE A 29 -7.94 -4.86 1.08
N LEU A 30 -7.39 -3.65 1.15
CA LEU A 30 -7.44 -2.84 2.36
C LEU A 30 -8.86 -2.36 2.66
N ARG A 31 -9.62 -1.91 1.65
CA ARG A 31 -11.02 -1.50 1.82
C ARG A 31 -11.89 -2.65 2.37
N ASN A 32 -11.68 -3.86 1.85
CA ASN A 32 -12.47 -5.02 2.26
C ASN A 32 -12.08 -5.53 3.66
N ARG A 33 -10.80 -5.46 4.03
CA ARG A 33 -10.32 -5.98 5.33
C ARG A 33 -10.38 -4.96 6.47
N LEU A 34 -10.25 -3.68 6.16
CA LEU A 34 -10.20 -2.57 7.10
C LEU A 34 -11.27 -1.54 6.74
N PRO A 35 -12.55 -1.78 7.06
CA PRO A 35 -13.65 -0.90 6.66
C PRO A 35 -13.56 0.53 7.24
N ASP A 36 -12.83 0.69 8.34
CA ASP A 36 -12.57 2.01 8.96
C ASP A 36 -11.39 2.76 8.32
N MET A 37 -10.75 2.15 7.31
CA MET A 37 -9.65 2.73 6.55
C MET A 37 -10.11 3.00 5.11
N SER A 38 -9.98 4.24 4.67
CA SER A 38 -10.12 4.57 3.25
C SER A 38 -8.74 4.66 2.61
N VAL A 39 -8.62 4.12 1.40
CA VAL A 39 -7.37 4.14 0.63
C VAL A 39 -7.65 4.70 -0.75
N ARG A 40 -6.75 5.55 -1.24
CA ARG A 40 -6.76 6.08 -2.61
C ARG A 40 -5.39 5.94 -3.25
N LEU A 41 -5.37 6.00 -4.57
CA LEU A 41 -4.14 6.23 -5.34
C LEU A 41 -3.56 7.60 -5.01
N SER A 42 -2.24 7.73 -5.11
CA SER A 42 -1.53 9.00 -4.97
C SER A 42 -1.86 9.94 -6.13
N THR A 43 -1.70 11.24 -5.88
CA THR A 43 -1.70 12.24 -6.93
C THR A 43 -0.31 12.34 -7.56
N SER A 44 -0.23 12.88 -8.78
CA SER A 44 1.06 13.06 -9.45
C SER A 44 2.05 13.89 -8.64
N GLY A 45 1.58 14.86 -7.84
CA GLY A 45 2.43 15.67 -6.96
C GLY A 45 2.98 14.90 -5.75
N GLU A 46 2.20 13.96 -5.21
CA GLU A 46 2.65 13.08 -4.12
C GLU A 46 3.67 12.06 -4.61
N ASP A 47 3.48 11.49 -5.80
CA ASP A 47 4.44 10.56 -6.38
C ASP A 47 5.75 11.27 -6.78
N SER A 48 5.64 12.40 -7.49
CA SER A 48 6.80 13.20 -7.92
C SER A 48 7.54 13.88 -6.78
N GLY A 49 6.94 13.93 -5.58
CA GLY A 49 7.40 14.69 -4.42
C GLY A 49 7.47 16.20 -4.68
N LEU A 50 7.80 16.97 -3.63
CA LEU A 50 8.09 18.39 -3.79
C LEU A 50 9.45 18.55 -4.49
N GLU A 51 9.48 19.16 -5.69
CA GLU A 51 10.69 19.36 -6.51
C GLU A 51 11.86 19.97 -5.71
N GLN A 52 11.56 20.79 -4.70
CA GLN A 52 12.54 21.46 -3.84
C GLN A 52 13.39 20.50 -2.98
N ILE A 53 12.98 19.23 -2.85
CA ILE A 53 13.63 18.21 -2.01
C ILE A 53 14.36 17.13 -2.86
N GLY A 54 14.40 17.33 -4.18
CA GLY A 54 15.30 16.67 -5.13
C GLY A 54 15.04 15.19 -5.44
N ARG A 55 14.00 14.56 -4.89
CA ARG A 55 13.56 13.19 -5.22
C ARG A 55 12.06 13.06 -4.96
N GLY A 56 11.36 12.36 -5.85
CA GLY A 56 9.97 12.01 -5.61
C GLY A 56 9.79 11.19 -4.35
N ASP A 57 8.63 11.38 -3.70
CA ASP A 57 8.33 10.67 -2.47
C ASP A 57 7.98 9.20 -2.72
N GLN A 58 7.76 8.84 -3.99
CA GLN A 58 7.50 7.48 -4.48
C GLN A 58 6.32 6.85 -3.75
N ILE A 59 5.22 7.59 -3.72
CA ILE A 59 3.98 7.19 -3.07
C ILE A 59 3.05 6.68 -4.16
N ASP A 60 2.61 5.43 -4.04
CA ASP A 60 1.61 4.88 -4.98
C ASP A 60 0.20 5.02 -4.39
N THR A 61 0.06 4.96 -3.06
CA THR A 61 -1.23 5.09 -2.39
C THR A 61 -1.14 5.81 -1.04
N VAL A 62 -2.26 6.41 -0.63
CA VAL A 62 -2.45 7.07 0.66
C VAL A 62 -3.61 6.40 1.40
N ALA A 63 -3.35 5.97 2.62
CA ALA A 63 -4.35 5.40 3.53
C ALA A 63 -4.73 6.39 4.62
N TYR A 64 -6.03 6.44 4.93
CA TYR A 64 -6.62 7.35 5.91
C TYR A 64 -7.32 6.56 7.01
N LEU A 65 -7.24 7.08 8.23
CA LEU A 65 -8.02 6.59 9.37
C LEU A 65 -8.81 7.77 9.94
N LYS A 66 -10.13 7.60 10.07
CA LYS A 66 -11.04 8.65 10.57
C LYS A 66 -10.83 9.98 9.82
N ASP A 67 -10.81 9.89 8.49
CA ASP A 67 -10.65 11.02 7.56
C ASP A 67 -9.33 11.79 7.67
N ARG A 68 -8.30 11.18 8.28
CA ARG A 68 -6.95 11.77 8.38
C ARG A 68 -5.91 10.88 7.73
N PRO A 69 -4.91 11.44 7.01
CA PRO A 69 -3.80 10.68 6.50
C PRO A 69 -3.13 9.88 7.61
N ALA A 70 -2.97 8.58 7.39
CA ALA A 70 -2.47 7.65 8.39
C ALA A 70 -1.13 7.05 7.95
N MET A 71 -0.99 6.67 6.68
CA MET A 71 0.26 6.18 6.11
C MET A 71 0.22 6.28 4.59
N THR A 72 1.40 6.20 3.99
CA THR A 72 1.54 6.03 2.55
C THR A 72 2.13 4.66 2.24
N MET A 73 1.86 4.13 1.06
CA MET A 73 2.44 2.88 0.59
C MET A 73 3.07 3.07 -0.78
N GLN A 74 4.28 2.53 -0.90
CA GLN A 74 4.92 2.24 -2.17
C GLN A 74 4.73 0.76 -2.46
N ILE A 75 4.33 0.44 -3.68
CA ILE A 75 4.04 -0.89 -4.17
C ILE A 75 5.16 -1.32 -5.12
N THR A 76 5.50 -2.60 -5.06
CA THR A 76 6.43 -3.18 -6.02
C THR A 76 6.02 -4.60 -6.36
N THR A 77 6.01 -4.89 -7.65
CA THR A 77 5.84 -6.24 -8.20
C THR A 77 7.13 -6.74 -8.84
N ALA A 78 8.26 -6.06 -8.57
CA ALA A 78 9.55 -6.41 -9.13
C ALA A 78 9.99 -7.80 -8.68
N ARG A 79 10.29 -8.69 -9.65
CA ARG A 79 10.83 -10.04 -9.40
C ARG A 79 12.29 -10.00 -8.97
N ASP A 80 13.05 -9.01 -9.43
CA ASP A 80 14.44 -8.84 -9.07
C ASP A 80 14.57 -8.36 -7.61
N LYS A 81 15.27 -9.16 -6.79
CA LYS A 81 15.54 -8.83 -5.40
C LYS A 81 16.33 -7.53 -5.25
N ARG A 82 17.26 -7.23 -6.16
CA ARG A 82 18.06 -5.99 -6.10
C ARG A 82 17.18 -4.76 -6.20
N VAL A 83 16.23 -4.77 -7.13
CA VAL A 83 15.27 -3.66 -7.30
C VAL A 83 14.41 -3.50 -6.03
N ARG A 84 13.99 -4.60 -5.40
CA ARG A 84 13.27 -4.55 -4.12
C ARG A 84 14.13 -3.98 -2.99
N ASP A 85 15.37 -4.45 -2.86
CA ASP A 85 16.30 -3.98 -1.84
C ASP A 85 16.62 -2.48 -2.00
N GLU A 86 16.73 -1.99 -3.24
CA GLU A 86 16.93 -0.57 -3.54
C GLU A 86 15.72 0.28 -3.12
N LYS A 87 14.49 -0.18 -3.38
CA LYS A 87 13.26 0.48 -2.89
C LYS A 87 13.20 0.49 -1.37
N ILE A 88 13.48 -0.65 -0.72
CA ILE A 88 13.55 -0.74 0.76
C ILE A 88 14.56 0.27 1.29
N LYS A 89 15.75 0.35 0.69
CA LYS A 89 16.77 1.31 1.11
C LYS A 89 16.27 2.76 0.98
N SER A 90 15.67 3.11 -0.15
CA SER A 90 15.11 4.45 -0.40
C SER A 90 14.09 4.85 0.67
N LEU A 91 13.17 3.95 1.01
CA LEU A 91 12.17 4.19 2.06
C LEU A 91 12.81 4.32 3.44
N ARG A 92 13.81 3.49 3.76
CA ARG A 92 14.51 3.56 5.05
C ARG A 92 15.34 4.83 5.22
N ASP A 93 15.84 5.42 4.13
CA ASP A 93 16.55 6.70 4.17
C ASP A 93 15.61 7.87 4.50
N ARG A 94 14.32 7.76 4.12
CA ARG A 94 13.27 8.77 4.38
C ARG A 94 11.94 8.09 4.75
N PRO A 95 11.82 7.53 5.97
CA PRO A 95 10.69 6.69 6.34
C PRO A 95 9.39 7.46 6.62
N PHE A 96 9.45 8.78 6.73
CA PHE A 96 8.29 9.62 7.01
C PHE A 96 8.07 10.67 5.93
N VAL A 97 6.82 11.02 5.70
CA VAL A 97 6.41 12.04 4.75
C VAL A 97 5.33 12.94 5.33
N ARG A 98 5.21 14.14 4.77
CA ARG A 98 4.10 15.06 5.01
C ARG A 98 3.42 15.32 3.68
N LEU A 99 2.12 15.11 3.63
CA LEU A 99 1.28 15.46 2.48
C LEU A 99 0.85 16.93 2.61
N ASP A 100 0.54 17.56 1.48
CA ASP A 100 0.14 18.99 1.44
C ASP A 100 -1.14 19.27 2.23
N GLU A 101 -2.03 18.28 2.34
CA GLU A 101 -3.29 18.38 3.09
C GLU A 101 -3.09 18.30 4.61
N MET A 102 -1.90 17.93 5.09
CA MET A 102 -1.62 17.81 6.52
C MET A 102 -1.34 19.18 7.14
N GLY A 103 -2.04 19.48 8.22
CA GLY A 103 -1.84 20.72 8.97
C GLY A 103 -0.45 20.80 9.58
N LEU A 104 0.02 22.02 9.87
CA LEU A 104 1.36 22.27 10.42
C LEU A 104 1.67 21.51 11.73
N LYS A 105 0.64 21.14 12.49
CA LYS A 105 0.76 20.39 13.75
C LYS A 105 0.58 18.88 13.61
N ASP A 106 0.18 18.40 12.44
CA ASP A 106 0.00 16.97 12.22
C ASP A 106 1.36 16.28 12.22
N THR A 107 1.44 15.10 12.80
CA THR A 107 2.64 14.26 12.80
C THR A 107 2.91 13.75 11.39
N ALA A 108 4.17 13.71 10.95
CA ALA A 108 4.52 13.06 9.69
C ALA A 108 4.11 11.58 9.71
N ILE A 109 3.65 11.05 8.58
CA ILE A 109 3.12 9.69 8.47
C ILE A 109 4.16 8.74 7.88
N PRO A 110 4.17 7.45 8.27
CA PRO A 110 5.13 6.49 7.75
C PRO A 110 4.91 6.19 6.26
N LYS A 111 6.00 5.89 5.57
CA LYS A 111 6.05 5.39 4.19
C LYS A 111 6.37 3.89 4.21
N THR A 112 5.40 3.07 3.85
CA THR A 112 5.52 1.61 3.93
C THR A 112 5.77 0.99 2.57
N LEU A 113 6.50 -0.13 2.52
CA LEU A 113 6.68 -0.90 1.29
C LEU A 113 5.77 -2.12 1.28
N VAL A 114 5.09 -2.32 0.18
CA VAL A 114 4.33 -3.53 -0.09
C VAL A 114 4.87 -4.21 -1.34
N TRP A 115 5.37 -5.43 -1.17
CA TRP A 115 5.70 -6.29 -2.30
C TRP A 115 4.55 -7.28 -2.52
N MET A 116 4.12 -7.39 -3.77
CA MET A 116 3.10 -8.35 -4.19
C MET A 116 3.67 -9.20 -5.32
N ASP A 117 3.47 -10.50 -5.26
CA ASP A 117 3.89 -11.38 -6.34
C ASP A 117 3.10 -11.05 -7.63
N PRO A 118 3.77 -10.65 -8.73
CA PRO A 118 3.08 -10.31 -9.98
C PRO A 118 2.23 -11.46 -10.54
N GLU A 119 2.61 -12.72 -10.32
CA GLU A 119 1.83 -13.86 -10.78
C GLU A 119 0.54 -14.03 -9.99
N LYS A 120 0.60 -13.79 -8.67
CA LYS A 120 -0.59 -13.82 -7.81
C LYS A 120 -1.53 -12.65 -8.10
N VAL A 121 -0.99 -11.45 -8.33
CA VAL A 121 -1.77 -10.27 -8.75
C VAL A 121 -2.54 -10.58 -10.02
N LEU A 122 -1.86 -11.08 -11.05
CA LEU A 122 -2.51 -11.44 -12.32
C LEU A 122 -3.51 -12.58 -12.14
N ALA A 123 -3.20 -13.59 -11.33
CA ALA A 123 -4.11 -14.70 -11.07
C ALA A 123 -5.39 -14.22 -10.36
N PHE A 124 -5.27 -13.36 -9.34
CA PHE A 124 -6.41 -12.78 -8.62
C PHE A 124 -7.37 -12.05 -9.55
N VAL A 125 -6.85 -11.16 -10.41
CA VAL A 125 -7.68 -10.37 -11.31
C VAL A 125 -8.36 -11.24 -12.37
N ASN A 126 -7.74 -12.36 -12.78
CA ASN A 126 -8.30 -13.25 -13.79
C ASN A 126 -9.28 -14.30 -13.23
N SER A 127 -9.11 -14.74 -11.98
CA SER A 127 -9.87 -15.89 -11.44
C SER A 127 -11.02 -15.53 -10.52
N GLY A 128 -10.95 -14.39 -9.83
CA GLY A 128 -11.89 -14.06 -8.75
C GLY A 128 -11.84 -15.03 -7.55
N ASP A 129 -10.77 -15.84 -7.45
CA ASP A 129 -10.61 -16.87 -6.42
C ASP A 129 -10.30 -16.26 -5.03
N PRO A 130 -11.14 -16.51 -4.01
CA PRO A 130 -10.91 -16.02 -2.65
C PRO A 130 -9.59 -16.49 -2.01
N SER A 131 -9.08 -17.68 -2.35
CA SER A 131 -7.86 -18.23 -1.74
C SER A 131 -6.59 -17.48 -2.16
N ILE A 132 -6.56 -16.95 -3.39
CA ILE A 132 -5.49 -16.08 -3.88
C ILE A 132 -5.53 -14.73 -3.15
N THR A 133 -6.73 -14.28 -2.78
CA THR A 133 -6.96 -13.06 -2.00
C THR A 133 -6.32 -13.18 -0.61
N GLU A 134 -6.45 -14.32 0.06
CA GLU A 134 -5.84 -14.55 1.38
C GLU A 134 -4.32 -14.51 1.33
N SER A 135 -3.69 -15.18 0.36
CA SER A 135 -2.22 -15.13 0.24
C SER A 135 -1.70 -13.73 -0.12
N LEU A 136 -2.41 -12.96 -0.96
CA LEU A 136 -2.03 -11.58 -1.26
C LEU A 136 -2.24 -10.67 -0.04
N LEU A 137 -3.30 -10.89 0.72
CA LEU A 137 -3.58 -10.16 1.96
C LEU A 137 -2.45 -10.35 2.97
N ASP A 138 -1.94 -11.56 3.14
CA ASP A 138 -0.80 -11.83 4.01
C ASP A 138 0.46 -11.08 3.56
N GLU A 139 0.75 -11.06 2.26
CA GLU A 139 1.89 -10.31 1.69
C GLU A 139 1.76 -8.81 1.95
N VAL A 140 0.58 -8.24 1.72
CA VAL A 140 0.29 -6.82 1.98
C VAL A 140 0.49 -6.49 3.46
N PHE A 141 -0.11 -7.27 4.36
CA PHE A 141 -0.08 -6.99 5.79
C PHE A 141 1.33 -7.18 6.36
N MET A 142 2.04 -8.22 5.95
CA MET A 142 3.43 -8.42 6.37
C MET A 142 4.34 -7.29 5.88
N GLY A 143 4.17 -6.81 4.63
CA GLY A 143 4.94 -5.68 4.09
C GLY A 143 4.75 -4.41 4.93
N ILE A 144 3.49 -4.08 5.23
CA ILE A 144 3.13 -2.93 6.08
C ILE A 144 3.71 -3.09 7.48
N ILE A 145 3.43 -4.21 8.16
CA ILE A 145 3.88 -4.46 9.54
C ILE A 145 5.41 -4.41 9.64
N ASN A 146 6.14 -5.00 8.69
CA ASN A 146 7.60 -5.00 8.70
C ASN A 146 8.18 -3.59 8.51
N SER A 147 7.55 -2.78 7.65
CA SER A 147 7.94 -1.38 7.46
C SER A 147 7.71 -0.58 8.75
N LEU A 148 6.52 -0.69 9.35
CA LEU A 148 6.17 -0.01 10.60
C LEU A 148 7.07 -0.43 11.79
N LYS A 149 7.41 -1.72 11.91
CA LYS A 149 8.34 -2.20 12.95
C LYS A 149 9.74 -1.59 12.79
N PHE A 150 10.21 -1.45 11.54
CA PHE A 150 11.46 -0.79 11.25
C PHE A 150 11.39 0.70 11.65
N ASP A 151 10.35 1.40 11.22
CA ASP A 151 10.19 2.84 11.50
C ASP A 151 10.12 3.11 13.00
N LEU A 152 9.39 2.28 13.76
CA LEU A 152 9.29 2.37 15.22
C LEU A 152 10.66 2.27 15.90
N ALA A 153 11.53 1.37 15.42
CA ALA A 153 12.86 1.17 15.98
C ALA A 153 13.81 2.34 15.68
N MET A 154 13.54 3.11 14.63
CA MET A 154 14.41 4.17 14.13
C MET A 154 14.00 5.57 14.58
N THR A 155 12.69 5.85 14.69
CA THR A 155 12.23 7.19 15.05
C THR A 155 12.51 7.53 16.52
N LYS A 156 12.89 8.78 16.76
CA LYS A 156 13.04 9.37 18.10
C LYS A 156 11.90 10.31 18.47
N ASN A 157 10.95 10.54 17.56
CA ASN A 157 9.82 11.44 17.77
C ASN A 157 8.68 10.69 18.49
N PRO A 158 8.30 11.09 19.72
CA PRO A 158 7.25 10.40 20.46
C PRO A 158 5.90 10.36 19.76
N ALA A 159 5.56 11.41 19.00
CA ALA A 159 4.29 11.46 18.27
C ALA A 159 4.28 10.47 17.10
N GLU A 160 5.40 10.31 16.40
CA GLU A 160 5.56 9.30 15.34
C GLU A 160 5.51 7.89 15.94
N GLN A 161 6.19 7.64 17.07
CA GLN A 161 6.15 6.35 17.77
C GLN A 161 4.72 5.95 18.13
N GLN A 162 3.96 6.87 18.75
CA GLN A 162 2.58 6.61 19.13
C GLN A 162 1.70 6.29 17.90
N HIS A 163 1.89 7.03 16.81
CA HIS A 163 1.16 6.83 15.57
C HIS A 163 1.47 5.47 14.93
N ILE A 164 2.75 5.08 14.87
CA ILE A 164 3.20 3.78 14.36
C ILE A 164 2.66 2.64 15.21
N MET A 165 2.70 2.76 16.54
CA MET A 165 2.16 1.74 17.46
C MET A 165 0.65 1.54 17.25
N MET A 166 -0.10 2.62 17.04
CA MET A 166 -1.54 2.53 16.71
C MET A 166 -1.75 1.75 15.40
N LEU A 167 -0.96 2.04 14.36
CA LEU A 167 -1.05 1.32 13.09
C LEU A 167 -0.68 -0.15 13.24
N LEU A 168 0.42 -0.47 13.94
CA LEU A 168 0.82 -1.84 14.21
C LEU A 168 -0.29 -2.64 14.90
N GLN A 169 -0.90 -2.06 15.94
CA GLN A 169 -2.02 -2.69 16.63
C GLN A 169 -3.20 -2.97 15.69
N LEU A 170 -3.53 -2.03 14.81
CA LEU A 170 -4.60 -2.20 13.82
C LEU A 170 -4.31 -3.37 12.86
N PHE A 171 -3.11 -3.41 12.28
CA PHE A 171 -2.75 -4.43 11.30
C PHE A 171 -2.57 -5.82 11.93
N GLU A 172 -1.93 -5.92 13.11
CA GLU A 172 -1.71 -7.19 13.81
C GLU A 172 -3.01 -7.83 14.33
N GLN A 173 -3.98 -7.03 14.78
CA GLN A 173 -5.32 -7.53 15.16
C GLN A 173 -6.09 -8.11 13.97
N LYS A 174 -5.81 -7.62 12.76
CA LYS A 174 -6.53 -7.97 11.54
C LYS A 174 -5.86 -9.10 10.76
N THR A 175 -4.59 -9.39 11.03
CA THR A 175 -3.94 -10.66 10.65
C THR A 175 -4.37 -11.85 11.51
N ASN A 176 -4.74 -11.63 12.78
CA ASN A 176 -5.18 -12.68 13.71
C ASN A 176 -6.59 -12.39 14.24
N PRO A 177 -7.65 -12.58 13.44
CA PRO A 177 -9.01 -12.47 13.95
C PRO A 177 -9.25 -13.61 14.96
N ASN A 178 -9.38 -13.27 16.24
CA ASN A 178 -9.93 -14.19 17.24
C ASN A 178 -11.38 -14.55 16.89
#